data_AF-A0A0D0D8J9-F1
#
_entry.id   AF-A0A0D0D8J9-F1
#
_cell.length_a   1.000
_cell.length_b   1.000
_cell.length_c   1.000
_cell.angle_alpha   90.00
_cell.angle_beta   90.00
_cell.angle_gamma   90.00
#
_symmetry.space_group_name_H-M   'P 1'
#
loop_
_entity.id
_entity.type
_entity.pdbx_description
1 polymer ?
#
loop_
_entity_poly.entity_id
_entity_poly.type
_entity_poly.pdbx_seq_one_letter_code
_entity_poly.pdbx_strand_id
1 'polypeptide(L)'
;MDANVEDSIPTPLFAAIIPKLIVVLEHTQRLGGVVTPQAKQTLLQTTNDFKSALAQAKDYASALPGGELNFREQDELIAMLEKLRDHRRQELVLFAQRVASISDTSAQASDIRMEIDSTASTPFGS
;
A
#
# COMPACT_ATOMS: atom_id res chain seq x y z
N MET A 1 7.22 15.62 1.23
CA MET A 1 6.26 14.50 1.33
C MET A 1 7.06 13.32 1.79
N ASP A 2 7.18 13.25 3.10
CA ASP A 2 8.11 12.42 3.84
C ASP A 2 7.68 10.96 3.75
N ALA A 3 8.47 10.14 3.05
CA ALA A 3 8.37 8.70 3.13
C ALA A 3 8.79 8.31 4.55
N ASN A 4 7.79 8.08 5.41
CA ASN A 4 7.97 7.77 6.82
C ASN A 4 8.84 6.50 6.96
N VAL A 5 9.98 6.63 7.64
CA VAL A 5 11.06 5.64 7.75
C VAL A 5 10.78 4.59 8.85
N GLU A 6 9.54 4.11 8.98
CA GLU A 6 9.12 3.31 10.15
C GLU A 6 8.73 1.84 9.85
N ASP A 7 8.84 1.35 8.61
CA ASP A 7 8.54 -0.06 8.29
C ASP A 7 9.80 -0.90 8.08
N SER A 8 10.75 -0.78 9.01
CA SER A 8 11.86 -1.73 9.08
C SER A 8 11.31 -3.09 9.52
N ILE A 9 11.32 -4.08 8.62
CA ILE A 9 10.95 -5.47 8.93
C ILE A 9 11.66 -5.89 10.23
N PRO A 10 10.94 -6.40 11.26
CA PRO A 10 11.50 -6.79 12.54
C PRO A 10 12.30 -8.08 12.35
N THR A 11 13.47 -7.92 11.76
CA THR A 11 14.43 -8.98 11.46
C THR A 11 14.72 -9.84 12.70
N PRO A 12 14.83 -9.29 13.93
CA PRO A 12 14.99 -10.10 15.14
C PRO A 12 13.81 -11.06 15.41
N LEU A 13 12.57 -10.67 15.10
CA LEU A 13 11.37 -11.50 15.32
C LEU A 13 11.40 -12.73 14.42
N PHE A 14 11.66 -12.52 13.12
CA PHE A 14 11.75 -13.61 12.15
C PHE A 14 12.99 -14.48 12.37
N ALA A 15 14.14 -13.87 12.70
CA ALA A 15 15.38 -14.58 12.98
C ALA A 15 15.30 -15.49 14.21
N ALA A 16 14.43 -15.16 15.18
CA ALA A 16 14.24 -15.96 16.40
C ALA A 16 13.41 -17.24 16.20
N ILE A 17 12.69 -17.40 15.08
CA ILE A 17 11.79 -18.54 14.84
C ILE A 17 12.57 -19.85 14.75
N ILE A 18 13.62 -19.89 13.92
CA ILE A 18 14.43 -21.10 13.70
C ILE A 18 15.15 -21.54 14.97
N PRO A 19 15.86 -20.66 15.72
CA PRO A 19 16.44 -21.02 17.01
C PRO A 19 15.43 -21.58 18.01
N LYS A 20 14.23 -21.00 18.11
CA LYS A 20 13.17 -21.50 19.01
C LYS A 20 12.67 -22.89 18.60
N LEU A 21 12.55 -23.17 17.30
CA LEU A 21 12.21 -24.50 16.79
C LEU A 21 13.29 -25.53 17.12
N ILE A 22 14.57 -25.16 16.95
CA ILE A 22 15.70 -26.02 17.29
C ILE A 22 15.63 -26.41 18.78
N VAL A 23 15.38 -25.46 19.67
CA VAL A 23 15.24 -25.74 21.12
C VAL A 23 14.12 -26.74 21.39
N VAL A 24 12.96 -26.61 20.72
CA VAL A 24 11.86 -27.58 20.85
C VAL A 24 12.30 -28.97 20.37
N LEU A 25 12.99 -29.07 19.23
CA LEU A 25 13.48 -30.34 18.68
C LEU A 25 14.53 -30.99 19.59
N GLU A 26 15.43 -30.21 20.18
CA GLU A 26 16.41 -30.73 21.14
C GLU A 26 15.74 -31.33 22.37
N HIS A 27 14.66 -30.71 22.85
CA HIS A 27 13.92 -31.22 24.01
C HIS A 27 13.14 -32.50 23.69
N THR A 28 12.63 -32.65 22.47
CA THR A 28 11.94 -33.89 22.05
C THR A 28 12.91 -35.03 21.76
N GLN A 29 14.12 -34.73 21.30
CA GLN A 29 15.13 -35.74 20.93
C GLN A 29 16.01 -36.21 22.10
N ARG A 30 16.04 -35.49 23.23
CA ARG A 30 16.76 -35.97 24.42
C ARG A 30 16.20 -37.31 24.88
N LEU A 31 17.07 -38.32 24.99
CA LEU A 31 16.75 -39.61 25.61
C LEU A 31 16.32 -39.38 27.06
N GLY A 32 15.00 -39.36 27.31
CA GLY A 32 14.39 -38.97 28.58
C GLY A 32 13.48 -37.74 28.53
N GLY A 33 13.36 -37.06 27.38
CA GLY A 33 12.75 -35.73 27.18
C GLY A 33 11.27 -35.57 27.52
N VAL A 34 10.60 -36.65 27.91
CA VAL A 34 9.19 -36.66 28.34
C VAL A 34 8.97 -37.51 29.59
N VAL A 35 10.04 -38.06 30.17
CA VAL A 35 9.95 -39.06 31.24
C VAL A 35 9.81 -38.38 32.60
N THR A 36 10.42 -37.21 32.79
CA THR A 36 10.28 -36.42 34.02
C THR A 36 9.20 -35.33 33.86
N PRO A 37 8.44 -35.00 34.93
CA PRO A 37 7.50 -33.88 34.92
C PRO A 37 8.14 -32.55 34.54
N GLN A 38 9.38 -32.33 34.97
CA GLN A 38 10.16 -31.14 34.65
C GLN A 38 10.46 -31.05 33.16
N ALA A 39 10.89 -32.15 32.53
CA ALA A 39 11.13 -32.17 31.08
C ALA A 39 9.85 -31.89 30.28
N LYS A 40 8.70 -32.43 30.71
CA LYS A 40 7.40 -32.11 30.12
C LYS A 40 7.06 -30.63 30.23
N GLN A 41 7.28 -30.03 31.40
CA GLN A 41 7.01 -28.61 31.62
C GLN A 41 7.91 -27.73 30.74
N THR A 42 9.20 -28.05 30.65
CA THR A 42 10.14 -27.31 29.80
C THR A 42 9.78 -27.44 28.32
N LEU A 43 9.39 -28.63 27.86
CA LEU A 43 8.93 -28.84 26.49
C LEU A 43 7.66 -28.03 26.18
N LEU A 44 6.70 -28.00 27.11
CA LEU A 44 5.48 -27.22 26.97
C LEU A 44 5.78 -25.72 26.90
N GLN A 45 6.66 -25.22 27.77
CA GLN A 45 7.09 -23.82 27.77
C GLN A 45 7.77 -23.44 26.45
N THR A 46 8.79 -24.18 26.03
CA THR A 46 9.53 -23.91 24.80
C THR A 46 8.65 -24.01 23.55
N THR A 47 7.68 -24.92 23.54
CA THR A 47 6.69 -25.03 22.46
C THR A 47 5.75 -23.83 22.44
N ASN A 48 5.28 -23.36 23.59
CA ASN A 48 4.45 -22.16 23.67
C ASN A 48 5.23 -20.91 23.24
N ASP A 49 6.48 -20.79 23.64
CA ASP A 49 7.34 -19.67 23.24
C ASP A 49 7.60 -19.65 21.73
N PHE A 50 7.78 -20.83 21.11
CA PHE A 50 7.86 -20.97 19.65
C PHE A 50 6.55 -20.57 18.96
N LYS A 51 5.41 -21.11 19.44
CA LYS A 51 4.09 -20.78 18.89
C LYS A 51 3.77 -19.29 18.99
N SER A 52 4.11 -18.66 20.12
CA SER A 52 3.92 -17.23 20.33
C SER A 52 4.75 -16.40 19.35
N ALA A 53 6.03 -16.73 19.18
CA ALA A 53 6.89 -16.04 18.21
C ALA A 53 6.39 -16.21 16.76
N LEU A 54 5.91 -17.40 16.41
CA LEU A 54 5.35 -17.67 15.08
C LEU A 54 4.04 -16.90 14.84
N ALA A 55 3.15 -16.85 15.84
CA ALA A 55 1.92 -16.09 15.76
C ALA A 55 2.21 -14.59 15.57
N GLN A 56 3.10 -14.01 16.39
CA GLN A 56 3.51 -12.61 16.26
C GLN A 56 4.12 -12.31 14.89
N ALA A 57 4.97 -13.20 14.36
CA ALA A 57 5.58 -13.04 13.04
C ALA A 57 4.54 -13.11 11.92
N LYS A 58 3.55 -14.01 12.04
CA LYS A 58 2.45 -14.12 11.09
C LYS A 58 1.55 -12.87 11.13
N ASP A 59 1.17 -12.44 12.33
CA ASP A 59 0.33 -11.26 12.52
C ASP A 59 1.01 -10.02 11.94
N TYR A 60 2.30 -9.85 12.21
CA TYR A 60 3.10 -8.78 11.59
C TYR A 60 3.11 -8.90 10.07
N ALA A 61 3.41 -10.08 9.51
CA ALA A 61 3.44 -10.28 8.07
C ALA A 61 2.08 -9.99 7.40
N SER A 62 0.97 -10.34 8.04
CA SER A 62 -0.38 -10.04 7.54
C SER A 62 -0.81 -8.57 7.72
N ALA A 63 -0.17 -7.84 8.65
CA ALA A 63 -0.42 -6.43 8.86
C ALA A 63 0.40 -5.53 7.91
N LEU A 64 1.41 -6.09 7.23
CA LEU A 64 2.14 -5.37 6.18
C LEU A 64 1.20 -5.04 5.02
N PRO A 65 1.35 -3.88 4.35
CA PRO A 65 0.56 -3.55 3.18
C PRO A 65 0.67 -4.63 2.09
N GLY A 66 -0.45 -5.25 1.72
CA GLY A 66 -0.49 -6.35 0.75
C GLY A 66 -0.02 -7.70 1.30
N GLY A 67 0.23 -7.81 2.60
CA GLY A 67 0.62 -9.05 3.29
C GLY A 67 -0.52 -10.07 3.39
N GLU A 68 -1.76 -9.63 3.19
CA GLU A 68 -2.95 -10.45 3.03
C GLU A 68 -3.07 -11.05 1.62
N LEU A 69 -2.39 -10.46 0.64
CA LEU A 69 -2.45 -10.85 -0.76
C LEU A 69 -1.36 -11.87 -1.07
N ASN A 70 -1.71 -12.92 -1.78
CA ASN A 70 -0.71 -13.79 -2.38
C ASN A 70 -0.06 -13.11 -3.59
N PHE A 71 1.08 -13.64 -4.04
CA PHE A 71 1.86 -13.05 -5.14
C PHE A 71 1.03 -12.85 -6.43
N ARG A 72 0.14 -13.80 -6.77
CA ARG A 72 -0.71 -13.69 -7.95
C ARG A 72 -1.74 -12.56 -7.79
N GLU A 73 -2.36 -12.44 -6.61
CA GLU A 73 -3.30 -11.36 -6.33
C GLU A 73 -2.63 -9.99 -6.39
N GLN A 74 -1.37 -9.89 -5.93
CA GLN A 74 -0.57 -8.68 -6.05
C GLN A 74 -0.30 -8.32 -7.52
N ASP A 75 0.09 -9.30 -8.35
CA ASP A 75 0.30 -9.09 -9.80
C ASP A 75 -0.97 -8.61 -10.52
N GLU A 76 -2.11 -9.22 -10.19
CA GLU A 76 -3.41 -8.85 -10.76
C GLU A 76 -3.82 -7.43 -10.35
N LEU A 77 -3.61 -7.07 -9.09
CA LEU A 77 -3.88 -5.74 -8.57
C LEU A 77 -2.96 -4.69 -9.21
N ILE A 78 -1.67 -4.98 -9.37
CA ILE A 78 -0.74 -4.13 -10.10
C ILE A 78 -1.24 -3.91 -11.53
N ALA A 79 -1.55 -4.98 -12.26
CA ALA A 79 -2.04 -4.87 -13.64
C ALA A 79 -3.34 -4.05 -13.74
N MET A 80 -4.24 -4.18 -12.77
CA MET A 80 -5.46 -3.37 -12.70
C MET A 80 -5.16 -1.89 -12.47
N LEU A 81 -4.29 -1.58 -11.50
CA LEU A 81 -3.89 -0.21 -11.18
C LEU A 81 -3.16 0.47 -12.33
N GLU A 82 -2.32 -0.25 -13.05
CA GLU A 82 -1.63 0.26 -14.24
C GLU A 82 -2.61 0.62 -15.36
N LYS A 83 -3.58 -0.27 -15.64
CA LYS A 83 -4.64 0.02 -16.61
C LYS A 83 -5.45 1.26 -16.22
N LEU A 84 -5.79 1.40 -14.93
CA LEU A 84 -6.54 2.57 -14.44
C LEU A 84 -5.73 3.86 -14.56
N ARG A 85 -4.43 3.81 -14.21
CA ARG A 85 -3.49 4.92 -14.37
C ARG A 85 -3.42 5.37 -15.83
N ASP A 86 -3.26 4.42 -16.75
CA ASP A 86 -3.08 4.71 -18.16
C ASP A 86 -4.38 5.23 -18.81
N HIS A 87 -5.53 4.71 -18.39
CA HIS A 87 -6.84 5.24 -18.76
C HIS A 87 -7.00 6.70 -18.31
N ARG A 88 -6.74 7.00 -17.04
CA ARG A 88 -6.85 8.38 -16.51
C ARG A 88 -5.89 9.35 -17.21
N ARG A 89 -4.70 8.89 -17.58
CA ARG A 89 -3.76 9.70 -18.39
C ARG A 89 -4.35 10.03 -19.76
N GLN A 90 -4.98 9.07 -20.43
CA GLN A 90 -5.62 9.30 -21.72
C GLN A 90 -6.78 10.31 -21.60
N GLU A 91 -7.63 10.17 -20.59
CA GLU A 91 -8.71 11.13 -20.32
C GLU A 91 -8.19 12.54 -20.09
N LEU A 92 -7.11 12.68 -19.32
CA LEU A 92 -6.46 13.98 -19.08
C LEU A 92 -5.89 14.59 -20.36
N VAL A 93 -5.29 13.78 -21.23
CA VAL A 93 -4.79 14.25 -22.54
C VAL A 93 -5.95 14.74 -23.41
N LEU A 94 -7.05 13.98 -23.50
CA LEU A 94 -8.23 14.38 -24.27
C LEU A 94 -8.87 15.65 -23.71
N PHE A 95 -8.94 15.75 -22.38
CA PHE A 95 -9.44 16.96 -21.72
C PHE A 95 -8.56 18.17 -22.02
N ALA A 96 -7.24 18.04 -21.90
CA ALA A 96 -6.30 19.11 -22.19
C ALA A 96 -6.39 19.57 -23.66
N GLN A 97 -6.51 18.64 -24.60
CA GLN A 97 -6.73 18.94 -26.02
C GLN A 97 -8.02 19.70 -26.26
N ARG A 98 -9.13 19.30 -25.62
CA ARG A 98 -10.40 19.99 -25.73
C ARG A 98 -10.32 21.42 -25.18
N VAL A 99 -9.69 21.61 -24.01
CA VAL A 99 -9.48 22.95 -23.44
C VAL A 99 -8.66 23.82 -24.40
N ALA A 100 -7.55 23.29 -24.95
CA ALA A 100 -6.73 24.01 -25.92
C ALA A 100 -7.53 24.41 -27.17
N SER A 101 -8.34 23.51 -27.74
CA SER A 101 -9.16 23.81 -28.92
C SER A 101 -10.24 24.89 -28.67
N ILE A 102 -10.76 24.98 -27.44
CA ILE A 102 -11.71 26.03 -27.04
C ILE A 102 -10.98 27.36 -26.91
N SER A 103 -9.77 27.37 -26.36
CA SER A 103 -8.93 28.57 -26.30
C SER A 103 -8.58 29.09 -27.71
N ASP A 104 -8.21 28.20 -28.65
CA ASP A 104 -7.91 28.58 -30.04
C ASP A 104 -9.13 29.12 -30.80
N THR A 105 -10.32 28.55 -30.58
CA THR A 105 -11.56 29.07 -31.18
C THR A 105 -12.02 30.39 -30.55
N SER A 106 -11.74 30.62 -29.26
CA SER A 106 -11.99 31.93 -28.63
C SER A 106 -11.04 33.03 -29.13
N ALA A 107 -9.81 32.69 -29.52
CA ALA A 107 -8.86 33.61 -30.15
C ALA A 107 -9.25 33.97 -31.60
N GLN A 108 -9.91 33.06 -32.34
CA GLN A 108 -10.49 33.38 -33.65
C GLN A 108 -11.84 34.10 -33.55
N ALA A 109 -12.60 33.90 -32.47
CA ALA A 109 -13.88 34.60 -32.24
C ALA A 109 -13.69 36.02 -31.67
N SER A 110 -12.55 36.33 -31.02
CA SER A 110 -12.24 37.68 -30.55
C SER A 110 -11.96 38.67 -31.69
N ASP A 111 -11.59 38.19 -32.88
CA ASP A 111 -11.34 39.06 -34.05
C ASP A 111 -12.63 39.44 -34.80
N ILE A 112 -13.75 38.74 -34.55
CA ILE A 112 -15.03 38.97 -35.25
C ILE A 112 -16.05 39.74 -34.37
N ARG A 113 -15.77 40.00 -33.09
CA ARG A 113 -16.70 40.65 -32.15
C ARG A 113 -16.23 41.97 -31.54
N MET A 114 -15.13 42.55 -32.00
CA MET A 114 -14.57 43.80 -31.45
C MET A 114 -15.06 45.10 -32.12
N GLU A 115 -16.16 45.09 -32.89
CA GLU A 115 -16.67 46.30 -33.58
C GLU A 115 -18.12 46.70 -33.21
N ILE A 116 -18.80 45.99 -32.30
CA ILE A 116 -20.20 46.29 -31.97
C ILE A 116 -20.35 46.49 -30.46
N ASP A 117 -20.23 47.75 -30.03
CA ASP A 117 -21.22 48.47 -29.20
C ASP A 117 -20.52 49.56 -28.36
N SER A 118 -20.17 50.68 -29.01
CA SER A 118 -19.84 51.94 -28.35
C SER A 118 -21.10 52.80 -28.16
N THR A 119 -22.20 52.28 -27.62
CA THR A 119 -23.42 53.10 -27.42
C THR A 119 -24.33 52.62 -26.27
N ALA A 120 -23.98 52.87 -25.00
CA ALA A 120 -24.95 53.00 -23.90
C ALA A 120 -24.26 53.51 -22.61
N SER A 121 -24.09 54.82 -22.46
CA SER A 121 -24.90 55.69 -21.60
C SER A 121 -24.84 55.39 -20.09
N THR A 122 -24.20 56.33 -19.38
CA THR A 122 -24.08 56.47 -17.92
C THR A 122 -25.43 56.73 -17.23
N PRO A 123 -25.72 56.16 -16.04
CA PRO A 123 -26.91 56.53 -15.29
C PRO A 123 -26.68 57.83 -14.52
N PHE A 124 -27.53 58.84 -14.74
CA PHE A 124 -27.63 60.03 -13.90
C PHE A 124 -28.30 59.66 -12.57
N GLY A 125 -27.63 59.99 -11.47
CA GLY A 125 -28.22 59.97 -10.13
C GLY A 125 -28.98 61.26 -9.83
N SER A 126 -30.17 61.12 -9.26
CA SER A 126 -30.84 62.11 -8.40
C SER A 126 -31.75 61.35 -7.44
#